data_AF-A0AAU8MQR4-F1
#
_entry.id   AF-A0AAU8MQR4-F1
#
_cell.length_a   1.000
_cell.length_b   1.000
_cell.length_c   1.000
_cell.angle_alpha   90.00
_cell.angle_beta   90.00
_cell.angle_gamma   90.00
#
_symmetry.space_group_name_H-M   'P 1'
#
loop_
_entity.id
_entity.type
_entity.pdbx_description
1 polymer ?
#
loop_
_entity_poly.entity_id
_entity_poly.type
_entity_poly.pdbx_seq_one_letter_code
_entity_poly.pdbx_strand_id
1 'polypeptide(L)'
;MPTANPALANPALANTHLAGHVFLSEMLQDDYFPPHLVERGQAILAELCLSIEHDRPTDLAALYALTHAATERFNALGEAFDAAGSEIETVARESIGADFARIAVAYGFEADIEELIAPREW
;
A
#
# COMPACT_ATOMS: atom_id res chain seq x y z
N MET A 1 -13.62 -23.79 -5.01
CA MET A 1 -12.82 -22.84 -5.81
C MET A 1 -13.26 -21.46 -5.38
N PRO A 2 -12.47 -20.67 -4.64
CA PRO A 2 -12.88 -19.30 -4.37
C PRO A 2 -12.81 -18.55 -5.71
N THR A 3 -13.99 -18.17 -6.19
CA THR A 3 -14.19 -17.27 -7.32
C THR A 3 -13.38 -16.00 -7.08
N ALA A 4 -12.49 -15.67 -8.02
CA ALA A 4 -11.84 -14.37 -8.07
C ALA A 4 -12.90 -13.29 -7.87
N ASN A 5 -12.79 -12.53 -6.79
CA ASN A 5 -13.75 -11.49 -6.45
C ASN A 5 -13.54 -10.34 -7.46
N PRO A 6 -14.49 -10.07 -8.37
CA PRO A 6 -14.26 -9.17 -9.51
C PRO A 6 -14.23 -7.68 -9.12
N ALA A 7 -14.32 -7.36 -7.82
CA ALA A 7 -14.41 -5.99 -7.31
C ALA A 7 -13.07 -5.37 -6.87
N LEU A 8 -11.96 -6.12 -6.95
CA LEU A 8 -10.66 -5.68 -6.40
C LEU A 8 -9.66 -5.25 -7.48
N ALA A 9 -10.09 -5.26 -8.75
CA ALA A 9 -9.24 -4.78 -9.83
C ALA A 9 -9.22 -3.25 -9.83
N ASN A 10 -8.05 -2.63 -9.91
CA ASN A 10 -7.93 -1.20 -10.20
C ASN A 10 -7.77 -1.02 -11.72
N PRO A 11 -8.86 -0.76 -12.47
CA PRO A 11 -8.83 -0.71 -13.94
C PRO A 11 -8.03 0.49 -14.49
N ALA A 12 -7.62 1.43 -13.62
CA ALA A 12 -6.82 2.58 -14.02
C ALA A 12 -5.31 2.29 -14.08
N LEU A 13 -4.83 1.21 -13.45
CA LEU A 13 -3.40 0.88 -13.44
C LEU A 13 -2.98 0.24 -14.77
N ALA A 14 -1.91 0.76 -15.36
CA ALA A 14 -1.31 0.16 -16.55
C ALA A 14 -0.58 -1.15 -16.21
N ASN A 15 -0.03 -1.27 -14.99
CA ASN A 15 0.61 -2.50 -14.52
C ASN A 15 -0.43 -3.59 -14.23
N THR A 16 -0.61 -4.53 -15.15
CA THR A 16 -1.63 -5.59 -15.04
C THR A 16 -1.44 -6.51 -13.83
N HIS A 17 -0.22 -6.65 -13.31
CA HIS A 17 0.03 -7.45 -12.11
C HIS A 17 -0.53 -6.76 -10.86
N LEU A 18 -0.34 -5.45 -10.75
CA LEU A 18 -0.86 -4.64 -9.65
C LEU A 18 -2.35 -4.33 -9.84
N ALA A 19 -2.81 -4.18 -11.08
CA ALA A 19 -4.22 -3.94 -11.40
C ALA A 19 -5.14 -5.06 -10.90
N GLY A 20 -4.66 -6.31 -10.79
CA GLY A 20 -5.43 -7.43 -10.23
C GLY A 20 -5.03 -7.82 -8.81
N HIS A 21 -4.13 -7.07 -8.16
CA HIS A 21 -3.64 -7.37 -6.82
C HIS A 21 -4.55 -6.76 -5.76
N VAL A 22 -4.81 -7.52 -4.71
CA VAL A 22 -5.60 -7.07 -3.56
C VAL A 22 -4.64 -6.53 -2.50
N PHE A 23 -4.49 -5.21 -2.45
CA PHE A 23 -3.70 -4.55 -1.41
C PHE A 23 -4.31 -4.78 -0.03
N LEU A 24 -3.47 -4.83 1.00
CA LEU A 24 -3.82 -4.98 2.41
C LEU A 24 -4.74 -6.17 2.67
N SER A 25 -4.57 -7.26 1.92
CA SER A 25 -5.48 -8.42 1.97
C SER A 25 -5.57 -9.03 3.36
N GLU A 26 -4.48 -9.03 4.13
CA GLU A 26 -4.48 -9.56 5.51
C GLU A 26 -5.30 -8.68 6.44
N MET A 27 -5.14 -7.35 6.36
CA MET A 27 -5.96 -6.40 7.12
C MET A 27 -7.44 -6.48 6.74
N LEU A 28 -7.76 -6.68 5.45
CA LEU A 28 -9.14 -6.77 4.98
C LEU A 28 -9.87 -8.01 5.51
N GLN A 29 -9.12 -9.06 5.85
CA GLN A 29 -9.66 -10.34 6.32
C GLN A 29 -9.74 -10.45 7.85
N ASP A 30 -9.26 -9.43 8.57
CA ASP A 30 -9.23 -9.41 10.03
C ASP A 30 -10.22 -8.35 10.55
N ASP A 31 -11.18 -8.81 11.37
CA ASP A 31 -12.25 -8.00 11.94
C ASP A 31 -11.74 -6.90 12.89
N TYR A 32 -10.46 -6.96 13.31
CA TYR A 32 -9.82 -5.90 14.08
C TYR A 32 -9.66 -4.59 13.27
N PHE A 33 -9.53 -4.68 11.94
CA PHE A 33 -9.34 -3.50 11.09
C PHE A 33 -10.67 -3.06 10.47
N PRO A 34 -11.13 -1.82 10.73
CA PRO A 34 -12.35 -1.31 10.12
C PRO A 34 -12.24 -1.29 8.58
N PRO A 35 -13.14 -1.97 7.83
CA PRO A 35 -12.98 -2.14 6.38
C PRO A 35 -12.84 -0.82 5.61
N HIS A 36 -13.61 0.19 5.99
CA HIS A 36 -13.56 1.52 5.37
C HIS A 36 -12.22 2.26 5.56
N LEU A 37 -11.44 1.93 6.60
CA LEU A 37 -10.08 2.46 6.80
C LEU A 37 -9.05 1.65 6.00
N VAL A 38 -9.22 0.33 5.93
CA VAL A 38 -8.42 -0.54 5.05
C VAL A 38 -8.57 -0.11 3.59
N GLU A 39 -9.78 0.17 3.13
CA GLU A 39 -10.06 0.70 1.79
C GLU A 39 -9.34 2.03 1.51
N ARG A 40 -9.19 2.90 2.53
CA ARG A 40 -8.39 4.13 2.40
C ARG A 40 -6.90 3.83 2.27
N GLY A 41 -6.39 2.82 2.98
CA GLY A 41 -5.02 2.34 2.81
C GLY A 41 -4.77 1.75 1.41
N GLN A 42 -5.72 0.98 0.89
CA GLN A 42 -5.67 0.46 -0.48
C GLN A 42 -5.66 1.60 -1.52
N ALA A 43 -6.44 2.67 -1.29
CA ALA A 43 -6.44 3.85 -2.14
C ALA A 43 -5.08 4.57 -2.13
N ILE A 44 -4.40 4.67 -0.98
CA ILE A 44 -3.04 5.23 -0.89
C ILE A 44 -2.06 4.43 -1.77
N LEU A 45 -2.10 3.10 -1.70
CA LEU A 45 -1.23 2.22 -2.49
C LEU A 45 -1.55 2.28 -3.99
N ALA A 46 -2.82 2.35 -4.35
CA ALA A 46 -3.26 2.57 -5.73
C ALA A 46 -2.75 3.92 -6.29
N GLU A 47 -2.85 4.99 -5.51
CA GLU A 47 -2.34 6.31 -5.90
C GLU A 47 -0.81 6.33 -6.01
N LEU A 48 -0.09 5.61 -5.13
CA LEU A 48 1.36 5.42 -5.28
C LEU A 48 1.71 4.78 -6.62
N CYS A 49 0.99 3.72 -7.02
CA CYS A 49 1.18 3.07 -8.32
C CYS A 49 0.95 4.05 -9.48
N LEU A 50 -0.13 4.84 -9.43
CA LEU A 50 -0.43 5.86 -10.44
C LEU A 50 0.66 6.93 -10.52
N SER A 51 1.17 7.38 -9.38
CA SER A 51 2.27 8.36 -9.33
C SER A 51 3.56 7.80 -9.94
N ILE A 52 3.90 6.52 -9.68
CA ILE A 52 5.05 5.86 -10.29
C ILE A 52 4.86 5.74 -11.82
N GLU A 53 3.66 5.39 -12.30
CA GLU A 53 3.37 5.28 -13.73
C GLU A 53 3.44 6.63 -14.46
N HIS A 54 2.98 7.69 -13.78
CA HIS A 54 3.00 9.06 -14.31
C HIS A 54 4.42 9.65 -14.30
N ASP A 55 5.10 9.62 -13.16
CA ASP A 55 6.39 10.29 -12.95
C ASP A 55 7.57 9.48 -13.50
N ARG A 56 7.42 8.15 -13.61
CA ARG A 56 8.42 7.21 -14.12
C ARG A 56 9.80 7.41 -13.48
N PRO A 57 9.92 7.22 -12.15
CA PRO A 57 11.20 7.33 -11.47
C PRO A 57 12.26 6.45 -12.15
N THR A 58 13.51 6.93 -12.21
CA THR A 58 14.63 6.22 -12.85
C THR A 58 15.66 5.68 -11.86
N ASP A 59 15.52 6.04 -10.59
CA ASP A 59 16.41 5.63 -9.51
C ASP A 59 15.65 5.48 -8.18
N LEU A 60 16.35 4.92 -7.19
CA LEU A 60 15.77 4.68 -5.86
C LEU A 60 15.43 5.97 -5.11
N ALA A 61 16.18 7.06 -5.33
CA ALA A 61 15.89 8.32 -4.62
C ALA A 61 14.54 8.91 -5.07
N ALA A 62 14.26 8.88 -6.37
CA ALA A 62 12.97 9.29 -6.92
C ALA A 62 11.84 8.35 -6.50
N LEU A 63 12.09 7.04 -6.44
CA LEU A 63 11.12 6.08 -5.88
C LEU A 63 10.81 6.38 -4.41
N TYR A 64 11.84 6.59 -3.58
CA TYR A 64 11.70 6.83 -2.16
C TYR A 64 10.92 8.12 -1.87
N ALA A 65 11.09 9.18 -2.65
CA ALA A 65 10.27 10.37 -2.51
C ALA A 65 8.76 10.07 -2.64
N LEU A 66 8.37 9.19 -3.58
CA LEU A 66 6.98 8.77 -3.75
C LEU A 66 6.51 7.84 -2.63
N THR A 67 7.33 6.86 -2.24
CA THR A 67 6.95 5.90 -1.19
C THR A 67 6.91 6.53 0.19
N HIS A 68 7.78 7.50 0.47
CA HIS A 68 7.78 8.27 1.71
C HIS A 68 6.51 9.11 1.83
N ALA A 69 6.10 9.79 0.76
CA ALA A 69 4.83 10.53 0.74
C ALA A 69 3.61 9.62 0.98
N ALA A 70 3.62 8.39 0.43
CA ALA A 70 2.59 7.40 0.71
C ALA A 70 2.63 6.92 2.18
N THR A 71 3.82 6.72 2.74
CA THR A 71 4.01 6.29 4.14
C THR A 71 3.53 7.35 5.12
N GLU A 72 3.80 8.64 4.88
CA GLU A 72 3.28 9.74 5.69
C GLU A 72 1.74 9.78 5.71
N ARG A 73 1.10 9.43 4.59
CA ARG A 73 -0.36 9.29 4.53
C ARG A 73 -0.87 8.10 5.34
N PHE A 74 -0.09 7.02 5.44
CA PHE A 74 -0.40 5.92 6.36
C PHE A 74 -0.25 6.35 7.82
N ASN A 75 0.73 7.19 8.18
CA ASN A 75 0.83 7.74 9.54
C ASN A 75 -0.43 8.53 9.90
N ALA A 76 -0.89 9.42 9.00
CA ALA A 76 -2.14 10.15 9.18
C ALA A 76 -3.38 9.24 9.22
N LEU A 77 -3.34 8.10 8.52
CA LEU A 77 -4.41 7.09 8.59
C LEU A 77 -4.39 6.34 9.93
N GLY A 78 -3.22 6.17 10.55
CA GLY A 78 -3.04 5.58 11.88
C GLY A 78 -3.89 6.27 12.93
N GLU A 79 -3.92 7.61 12.94
CA GLU A 79 -4.79 8.38 13.86
C GLU A 79 -6.27 8.01 13.72
N ALA A 80 -6.73 7.68 12.50
CA ALA A 80 -8.11 7.26 12.26
C ALA A 80 -8.38 5.82 12.72
N PHE A 81 -7.38 4.93 12.62
CA PHE A 81 -7.47 3.59 13.20
C PHE A 81 -7.57 3.67 14.72
N ASP A 82 -6.73 4.47 15.37
CA ASP A 82 -6.74 4.68 16.82
C ASP A 82 -8.10 5.21 17.30
N ALA A 83 -8.65 6.21 16.61
CA ALA A 83 -9.97 6.77 16.91
C ALA A 83 -11.12 5.74 16.75
N ALA A 84 -10.90 4.69 15.97
CA ALA A 84 -11.84 3.59 15.77
C ALA A 84 -11.60 2.39 16.70
N GLY A 85 -10.65 2.47 17.64
CA GLY A 85 -10.28 1.37 18.53
C GLY A 85 -9.50 0.25 17.83
N SER A 86 -8.80 0.60 16.75
CA SER A 86 -7.88 -0.24 16.00
C SER A 86 -6.51 0.44 15.97
N GLU A 87 -5.50 -0.13 15.31
CA GLU A 87 -4.14 0.45 15.26
C GLU A 87 -3.39 -0.10 14.05
N ILE A 88 -2.38 0.62 13.54
CA ILE A 88 -1.38 0.04 12.62
C ILE A 88 -0.39 -0.81 13.43
N GLU A 89 -0.85 -1.97 13.89
CA GLU A 89 -0.02 -2.93 14.63
C GLU A 89 0.67 -3.94 13.68
N THR A 90 1.48 -4.85 14.22
CA THR A 90 2.24 -5.89 13.51
C THR A 90 1.62 -6.41 12.19
N VAL A 91 0.38 -6.88 12.17
CA VAL A 91 -0.25 -7.41 10.94
C VAL A 91 -0.41 -6.31 9.90
N ALA A 92 -0.88 -5.13 10.31
CA ALA A 92 -0.97 -3.97 9.42
C ALA A 92 0.41 -3.56 8.89
N ARG A 93 1.42 -3.52 9.77
CA ARG A 93 2.80 -3.13 9.43
C ARG A 93 3.41 -4.06 8.38
N GLU A 94 3.27 -5.36 8.60
CA GLU A 94 3.75 -6.40 7.69
C GLU A 94 2.99 -6.35 6.35
N SER A 95 1.67 -6.20 6.39
CA SER A 95 0.83 -6.13 5.19
C SER A 95 1.16 -4.89 4.35
N ILE A 96 1.30 -3.72 4.97
CA ILE A 96 1.70 -2.48 4.29
C ILE A 96 3.11 -2.65 3.69
N GLY A 97 4.10 -3.07 4.48
CA GLY A 97 5.47 -3.24 4.01
C GLY A 97 5.60 -4.23 2.84
N ALA A 98 4.88 -5.35 2.90
CA ALA A 98 4.84 -6.34 1.83
C ALA A 98 4.26 -5.77 0.52
N ASP A 99 3.24 -4.92 0.60
CA ASP A 99 2.67 -4.27 -0.57
C ASP A 99 3.59 -3.19 -1.16
N PHE A 100 4.27 -2.40 -0.33
CA PHE A 100 5.31 -1.47 -0.80
C PHE A 100 6.44 -2.23 -1.54
N ALA A 101 6.90 -3.34 -0.98
CA ALA A 101 7.92 -4.19 -1.61
C ALA A 101 7.45 -4.73 -2.96
N ARG A 102 6.21 -5.22 -3.02
CA ARG A 102 5.59 -5.72 -4.26
C ARG A 102 5.47 -4.63 -5.31
N ILE A 103 5.06 -3.42 -4.94
CA ILE A 103 4.98 -2.27 -5.85
C ILE A 103 6.35 -1.95 -6.43
N ALA A 104 7.39 -1.84 -5.59
CA ALA A 104 8.75 -1.55 -6.04
C ALA A 104 9.24 -2.60 -7.06
N VAL A 105 9.09 -3.89 -6.76
CA VAL A 105 9.47 -4.99 -7.66
C VAL A 105 8.66 -4.95 -8.96
N ALA A 106 7.36 -4.69 -8.88
CA ALA A 106 6.49 -4.65 -10.06
C ALA A 106 6.83 -3.50 -11.02
N TYR A 107 7.44 -2.42 -10.54
CA TYR A 107 7.97 -1.33 -11.35
C TYR A 107 9.47 -1.43 -11.64
N GLY A 108 10.11 -2.56 -11.29
CA GLY A 108 11.48 -2.87 -11.69
C GLY A 108 12.57 -2.37 -10.73
N PHE A 109 12.22 -2.06 -9.49
CA PHE A 109 13.17 -1.64 -8.46
C PHE A 109 13.53 -2.77 -7.50
N GLU A 110 14.81 -2.90 -7.20
CA GLU A 110 15.32 -3.66 -6.06
C GLU A 110 15.65 -2.66 -4.95
N ALA A 111 14.77 -2.58 -3.95
CA ALA A 111 14.82 -1.60 -2.89
C ALA A 111 14.67 -2.28 -1.52
N ASP A 112 15.30 -1.70 -0.49
CA ASP A 112 15.11 -2.15 0.88
C ASP A 112 13.71 -1.76 1.35
N ILE A 113 12.97 -2.72 1.93
CA ILE A 113 11.64 -2.48 2.47
C ILE A 113 11.70 -1.40 3.54
N GLU A 114 12.70 -1.43 4.43
CA GLU A 114 12.85 -0.47 5.51
C GLU A 114 13.03 0.97 4.97
N GLU A 115 13.69 1.12 3.83
CA GLU A 115 13.87 2.40 3.16
C GLU A 115 12.60 2.86 2.44
N LEU A 116 11.84 1.93 1.82
CA LEU A 116 10.58 2.27 1.15
C LEU A 116 9.57 2.92 2.10
N ILE A 117 9.53 2.46 3.36
CA ILE A 117 8.62 2.93 4.42
C ILE A 117 9.36 3.69 5.54
N ALA A 118 10.52 4.29 5.25
CA ALA A 118 11.37 4.92 6.27
C ALA A 118 10.66 5.95 7.18
N PRO A 119 9.75 6.83 6.71
CA PRO A 119 9.14 7.84 7.58
C PRO A 119 7.94 7.30 8.38
N ARG A 120 7.76 5.98 8.49
CA ARG A 120 6.68 5.40 9.28
C ARG A 120 6.79 5.76 10.76
N GLU A 121 5.65 5.99 11.39
CA GLU A 121 5.55 6.27 12.83
C GLU A 121 4.96 5.08 13.63
N TRP A 122 4.74 3.96 12.95
CA TRP A 122 4.14 2.72 13.45
C TRP A 122 5.15 1.55 13.51
#